data_AF-A0A949D4X2-F1
#
_entry.id   AF-A0A949D4X2-F1
#
_cell.length_a   1.000
_cell.length_b   1.000
_cell.length_c   1.000
_cell.angle_alpha   90.00
_cell.angle_beta   90.00
_cell.angle_gamma   90.00
#
_symmetry.space_group_name_H-M   'P 1'
#
loop_
_entity.id
_entity.type
_entity.pdbx_description
1 polymer ?
#
loop_
_entity_poly.entity_id
_entity_poly.type
_entity_poly.pdbx_seq_one_letter_code
_entity_poly.pdbx_strand_id
1 'polypeptide(L)'
;MTAGARNRRATQSTVAGRGLLVVGIGGPGPHGGDNPGVNTRRPPPSGVGGRPAGRPAARPGSTPAPKAGLTEAELQELDGLLAQVPAPLQALDLSALDGFLVGVLLQPKRLPAAHWLPLATDGEGRTWPASWGPGGRLKGLIQQRHAELDHLIETRQWFDPWITDVDEDTLPTEAVQPWVLGFATACGEFPELTEGPGSDRPELIEALAQLYQHLDPADLEDAEALLAEIETLEPPVSLEEAVESLVRGCLLLADVSRPAERNRRAPARRPRG
;
A
#
# COMPACT_ATOMS: atom_id res chain seq x y z
N MET A 1 61.23 11.00 -20.25
CA MET A 1 60.65 9.67 -19.96
C MET A 1 60.61 9.58 -18.44
N THR A 2 59.48 9.51 -17.74
CA THR A 2 58.26 8.74 -18.01
C THR A 2 57.10 9.37 -17.24
N ALA A 3 56.01 9.64 -17.94
CA ALA A 3 54.69 9.87 -17.35
C ALA A 3 54.11 8.53 -16.87
N GLY A 4 53.30 8.54 -15.81
CA GLY A 4 52.64 7.33 -15.30
C GLY A 4 51.43 7.72 -14.45
N ALA A 5 50.39 8.23 -15.13
CA ALA A 5 49.12 8.57 -14.53
C ALA A 5 48.40 7.31 -14.00
N ARG A 6 47.68 7.54 -12.89
CA ARG A 6 46.77 6.64 -12.19
C ARG A 6 45.74 6.04 -13.14
N ASN A 7 45.40 4.76 -12.96
CA ASN A 7 44.13 4.23 -13.43
C ASN A 7 43.59 3.20 -12.43
N ARG A 8 42.75 3.67 -11.50
CA ARG A 8 41.87 2.81 -10.70
C ARG A 8 40.57 2.65 -11.49
N ARG A 9 40.33 1.47 -12.04
CA ARG A 9 39.01 1.09 -12.56
C ARG A 9 38.09 0.83 -11.37
N ALA A 10 37.19 1.77 -11.08
CA ALA A 10 35.97 1.48 -10.36
C ALA A 10 34.96 0.98 -11.39
N THR A 11 34.49 -0.25 -11.22
CA THR A 11 33.36 -0.80 -11.96
C THR A 11 32.10 -0.10 -11.46
N GLN A 12 31.59 0.84 -12.26
CA GLN A 12 30.24 1.38 -12.11
C GLN A 12 29.25 0.25 -12.41
N SER A 13 28.44 -0.08 -11.42
CA SER A 13 27.27 -0.95 -11.60
C SER A 13 26.15 -0.08 -12.14
N THR A 14 26.02 -0.04 -13.47
CA THR A 14 24.89 0.59 -14.14
C THR A 14 23.66 -0.30 -13.94
N VAL A 15 22.79 0.07 -12.99
CA VAL A 15 21.39 -0.37 -13.03
C VAL A 15 20.73 0.47 -14.10
N ALA A 16 20.60 -0.14 -15.28
CA ALA A 16 19.91 0.45 -16.40
C ALA A 16 18.44 0.61 -16.05
N GLY A 17 17.95 1.85 -16.09
CA GLY A 17 16.54 2.17 -16.03
C GLY A 17 15.75 1.33 -17.03
N ARG A 18 14.75 0.63 -16.51
CA ARG A 18 13.67 0.07 -17.30
C ARG A 18 12.43 0.88 -16.97
N GLY A 19 11.89 1.53 -18.00
CA GLY A 19 10.75 2.41 -17.92
C GLY A 19 9.60 1.76 -17.17
N LEU A 20 9.02 2.56 -16.28
CA LEU A 20 7.77 2.30 -15.61
C LEU A 20 6.69 2.22 -16.69
N LEU A 21 6.36 1.01 -17.13
CA LEU A 21 5.20 0.80 -17.99
C LEU A 21 4.02 0.67 -17.02
N VAL A 22 3.31 1.76 -16.80
CA VAL A 22 1.96 1.74 -16.23
C VAL A 22 1.08 1.06 -17.29
N VAL A 23 0.98 -0.28 -17.23
CA VAL A 23 0.26 -1.04 -18.24
C VAL A 23 -1.25 -0.93 -17.96
N GLY A 24 -1.92 -0.02 -18.66
CA GLY A 24 -3.38 -0.05 -18.77
C GLY A 24 -3.84 -1.32 -19.50
N ILE A 25 -4.64 -2.16 -18.83
CA ILE A 25 -5.31 -3.30 -19.48
C ILE A 25 -6.79 -3.38 -19.08
N GLY A 26 -7.65 -2.81 -19.94
CA GLY A 26 -9.08 -3.06 -19.93
C GLY A 26 -9.41 -4.47 -20.41
N GLY A 27 -10.23 -5.20 -19.64
CA GLY A 27 -10.83 -6.48 -20.05
C GLY A 27 -12.35 -6.49 -19.87
N PRO A 28 -13.15 -6.98 -20.85
CA PRO A 28 -14.58 -7.19 -20.66
C PRO A 28 -14.88 -8.56 -20.03
N GLY A 29 -15.75 -8.56 -19.02
CA GLY A 29 -16.15 -9.74 -18.24
C GLY A 29 -17.15 -10.70 -18.92
N PRO A 30 -17.47 -11.85 -18.29
CA PRO A 30 -18.45 -12.78 -18.83
C PRO A 30 -19.86 -12.59 -18.28
N HIS A 31 -20.81 -12.81 -19.18
CA HIS A 31 -22.26 -12.84 -18.97
C HIS A 31 -22.73 -13.98 -18.05
N GLY A 32 -23.86 -13.70 -17.39
CA GLY A 32 -24.57 -14.61 -16.50
C GLY A 32 -25.26 -15.79 -17.16
N GLY A 33 -25.66 -16.74 -16.32
CA GLY A 33 -26.41 -17.94 -16.70
C GLY A 33 -27.03 -18.61 -15.48
N ASP A 34 -28.32 -18.37 -15.29
CA ASP A 34 -29.40 -19.26 -14.87
C ASP A 34 -29.32 -20.13 -13.61
N ASN A 35 -30.32 -19.85 -12.76
CA ASN A 35 -30.93 -20.73 -11.77
C ASN A 35 -32.02 -21.58 -12.46
N PRO A 36 -32.28 -22.83 -12.03
CA PRO A 36 -33.62 -23.04 -11.51
C PRO A 36 -33.74 -24.08 -10.36
N GLY A 37 -34.54 -23.70 -9.36
CA GLY A 37 -35.73 -24.46 -8.96
C GLY A 37 -35.56 -25.60 -7.94
N VAL A 38 -36.26 -25.48 -6.81
CA VAL A 38 -37.51 -26.21 -6.51
C VAL A 38 -37.82 -26.17 -5.01
N ASN A 39 -39.11 -25.94 -4.78
CA ASN A 39 -39.87 -25.79 -3.54
C ASN A 39 -39.97 -27.11 -2.74
N THR A 40 -40.07 -27.07 -1.41
CA THR A 40 -41.05 -27.88 -0.66
C THR A 40 -41.23 -27.42 0.79
N ARG A 41 -42.47 -27.53 1.24
CA ARG A 41 -43.08 -27.00 2.46
C ARG A 41 -42.92 -27.95 3.66
N ARG A 42 -42.90 -27.38 4.89
CA ARG A 42 -43.91 -27.55 5.98
C ARG A 42 -43.27 -27.69 7.39
N PRO A 43 -43.81 -27.03 8.45
CA PRO A 43 -43.36 -27.09 9.86
C PRO A 43 -44.31 -27.97 10.73
N PRO A 44 -44.37 -27.95 12.09
CA PRO A 44 -43.45 -27.62 13.22
C PRO A 44 -43.33 -28.88 14.18
N PRO A 45 -43.11 -28.87 15.54
CA PRO A 45 -43.80 -28.09 16.60
C PRO A 45 -42.93 -27.50 17.73
N SER A 46 -43.55 -26.58 18.47
CA SER A 46 -43.11 -25.96 19.71
C SER A 46 -42.88 -26.99 20.84
N GLY A 47 -41.77 -26.81 21.57
CA GLY A 47 -41.47 -27.51 22.82
C GLY A 47 -41.11 -26.50 23.91
N VAL A 48 -41.85 -26.55 25.01
CA VAL A 48 -41.73 -25.73 26.22
C VAL A 48 -40.65 -26.31 27.14
N GLY A 49 -39.86 -25.44 27.78
CA GLY A 49 -39.32 -25.71 29.12
C GLY A 49 -37.80 -25.84 29.24
N GLY A 50 -37.18 -24.92 29.97
CA GLY A 50 -35.84 -25.11 30.54
C GLY A 50 -35.06 -23.80 30.71
N ARG A 51 -35.16 -23.16 31.88
CA ARG A 51 -34.15 -22.18 32.36
C ARG A 51 -32.86 -22.93 32.65
N PRO A 52 -31.69 -22.57 32.08
CA PRO A 52 -30.43 -22.90 32.69
C PRO A 52 -29.95 -21.76 33.59
N ALA A 53 -29.32 -22.16 34.69
CA ALA A 53 -28.73 -21.31 35.71
C ALA A 53 -27.65 -20.37 35.15
N GLY A 54 -27.44 -19.25 35.87
CA GLY A 54 -26.56 -18.16 35.49
C GLY A 54 -25.14 -18.61 35.14
N ARG A 55 -24.72 -18.26 33.92
CA ARG A 55 -23.33 -18.30 33.47
C ARG A 55 -22.60 -17.11 34.12
N PRO A 56 -21.45 -17.29 34.79
CA PRO A 56 -20.69 -16.16 35.30
C PRO A 56 -20.29 -15.25 34.13
N ALA A 57 -20.51 -13.95 34.30
CA ALA A 57 -20.19 -12.94 33.31
C ALA A 57 -18.73 -13.09 32.87
N ALA A 58 -18.53 -13.35 31.58
CA ALA A 58 -17.21 -13.28 30.98
C ALA A 58 -16.68 -11.86 31.22
N ARG A 59 -15.49 -11.76 31.81
CA ARG A 59 -14.74 -10.50 31.86
C ARG A 59 -14.65 -9.97 30.42
N PRO A 60 -14.87 -8.67 30.16
CA PRO A 60 -14.63 -8.13 28.83
C PRO A 60 -13.20 -8.52 28.43
N GLY A 61 -13.11 -9.27 27.33
CA GLY A 61 -11.85 -9.76 26.80
C GLY A 61 -10.91 -8.57 26.66
N SER A 62 -9.73 -8.69 27.25
CA SER A 62 -8.61 -7.82 26.92
C SER A 62 -8.49 -7.82 25.40
N THR A 63 -8.83 -6.70 24.78
CA THR A 63 -8.50 -6.44 23.38
C THR A 63 -7.02 -6.79 23.25
N PRO A 64 -6.62 -7.67 22.30
CA PRO A 64 -5.21 -7.92 22.06
C PRO A 64 -4.54 -6.56 21.90
N ALA A 65 -3.47 -6.31 22.67
CA ALA A 65 -2.63 -5.16 22.43
C ALA A 65 -2.24 -5.16 20.94
N PRO A 66 -2.18 -4.00 20.26
CA PRO A 66 -1.73 -3.95 18.88
C PRO A 66 -0.43 -4.75 18.78
N LYS A 67 -0.36 -5.66 17.79
CA LYS A 67 0.89 -6.36 17.51
C LYS A 67 1.93 -5.26 17.27
N ALA A 68 2.98 -5.25 18.09
CA ALA A 68 4.10 -4.35 17.89
C ALA A 68 4.59 -4.49 16.44
N GLY A 69 5.04 -3.38 15.86
CA GLY A 69 5.67 -3.36 14.55
C GLY A 69 6.84 -4.32 14.44
N LEU A 70 7.39 -4.42 13.24
CA LEU A 70 8.63 -5.19 13.04
C LEU A 70 9.75 -4.59 13.88
N THR A 71 10.52 -5.45 14.53
CA THR A 71 11.76 -5.03 15.19
C THR A 71 12.85 -4.74 14.16
N GLU A 72 13.88 -3.97 14.54
CA GLU A 72 15.04 -3.70 13.69
C GLU A 72 15.68 -4.97 13.12
N ALA A 73 15.80 -6.02 13.94
CA ALA A 73 16.34 -7.31 13.51
C ALA A 73 15.44 -8.01 12.48
N GLU A 74 14.12 -7.88 12.61
CA GLU A 74 13.17 -8.43 11.64
C GLU A 74 13.12 -7.60 10.36
N LEU A 75 13.37 -6.30 10.44
CA LEU A 75 13.51 -5.43 9.27
C LEU A 75 14.76 -5.80 8.46
N GLN A 76 15.90 -5.99 9.13
CA GLN A 76 17.13 -6.46 8.50
C GLN A 76 16.96 -7.88 7.92
N GLU A 77 16.21 -8.75 8.59
CA GLU A 77 15.85 -10.07 8.06
C GLU A 77 14.99 -9.95 6.80
N LEU A 78 13.99 -9.07 6.80
CA LEU A 78 13.13 -8.82 5.65
C LEU A 78 13.94 -8.37 4.43
N ASP A 79 14.78 -7.35 4.59
CA ASP A 79 15.67 -6.85 3.53
C ASP A 79 16.57 -7.97 2.95
N GLY A 80 17.23 -8.71 3.84
CA GLY A 80 18.07 -9.84 3.44
C GLY A 80 17.29 -10.97 2.73
N LEU A 81 16.01 -11.17 3.05
CA LEU A 81 15.15 -12.15 2.38
C LEU A 81 14.67 -11.67 1.01
N LEU A 82 14.37 -10.38 0.85
CA LEU A 82 14.03 -9.78 -0.44
C LEU A 82 15.20 -9.93 -1.43
N ALA A 83 16.43 -9.68 -0.98
CA ALA A 83 17.65 -9.87 -1.78
C ALA A 83 17.92 -11.34 -2.18
N GLN A 84 17.31 -12.31 -1.49
CA GLN A 84 17.45 -13.75 -1.76
C GLN A 84 16.33 -14.32 -2.63
N VAL A 85 15.37 -13.49 -3.05
CA VAL A 85 14.28 -13.92 -3.94
C VAL A 85 14.88 -14.52 -5.22
N PRO A 86 14.52 -15.76 -5.59
CA PRO A 86 15.20 -16.47 -6.67
C PRO A 86 14.82 -15.93 -8.03
N ALA A 87 15.81 -15.78 -8.92
CA ALA A 87 15.55 -15.49 -10.33
C ALA A 87 14.59 -16.55 -10.94
N PRO A 88 13.68 -16.15 -11.86
CA PRO A 88 13.60 -14.85 -12.53
C PRO A 88 12.71 -13.82 -11.82
N LEU A 89 12.32 -14.06 -10.56
CA LEU A 89 11.52 -13.12 -9.79
C LEU A 89 12.34 -11.87 -9.45
N GLN A 90 11.66 -10.72 -9.38
CA GLN A 90 12.27 -9.44 -9.04
C GLN A 90 11.46 -8.79 -7.93
N ALA A 91 11.95 -8.95 -6.70
CA ALA A 91 11.32 -8.35 -5.54
C ALA A 91 11.52 -6.83 -5.53
N LEU A 92 10.53 -6.13 -4.97
CA LEU A 92 10.69 -4.73 -4.59
C LEU A 92 11.78 -4.62 -3.52
N ASP A 93 12.54 -3.52 -3.55
CA ASP A 93 13.36 -3.14 -2.40
C ASP A 93 12.48 -2.77 -1.20
N LEU A 94 13.10 -2.59 -0.03
CA LEU A 94 12.39 -2.35 1.21
C LEU A 94 11.54 -1.08 1.18
N SER A 95 12.04 0.00 0.56
CA SER A 95 11.35 1.28 0.46
C SER A 95 10.14 1.19 -0.47
N ALA A 96 10.32 0.64 -1.66
CA ALA A 96 9.25 0.41 -2.63
C ALA A 96 8.22 -0.59 -2.11
N LEU A 97 8.62 -1.62 -1.36
CA LEU A 97 7.70 -2.54 -0.70
C LEU A 97 6.78 -1.79 0.27
N ASP A 98 7.33 -0.92 1.13
CA ASP A 98 6.54 -0.19 2.13
C ASP A 98 5.50 0.72 1.46
N GLY A 99 5.90 1.47 0.42
CA GLY A 99 4.99 2.29 -0.37
C GLY A 99 3.93 1.47 -1.11
N PHE A 100 4.31 0.32 -1.69
CA PHE A 100 3.38 -0.61 -2.33
C PHE A 100 2.31 -1.10 -1.35
N LEU A 101 2.70 -1.49 -0.13
CA LEU A 101 1.75 -1.91 0.89
C LEU A 101 0.77 -0.78 1.25
N VAL A 102 1.22 0.46 1.34
CA VAL A 102 0.35 1.60 1.58
C VAL A 102 -0.62 1.84 0.42
N GLY A 103 -0.15 1.76 -0.84
CA GLY A 103 -1.02 1.88 -2.01
C GLY A 103 -2.09 0.79 -2.06
N VAL A 104 -1.75 -0.45 -1.71
CA VAL A 104 -2.72 -1.56 -1.54
C VAL A 104 -3.75 -1.25 -0.45
N LEU A 105 -3.31 -0.71 0.69
CA LEU A 105 -4.17 -0.44 1.83
C LEU A 105 -5.11 0.75 1.59
N LEU A 106 -4.69 1.73 0.81
CA LEU A 106 -5.46 2.94 0.51
C LEU A 106 -6.48 2.75 -0.62
N GLN A 107 -6.51 1.58 -1.26
CA GLN A 107 -7.58 1.24 -2.19
C GLN A 107 -8.97 1.39 -1.53
N PRO A 108 -9.96 1.97 -2.25
CA PRO A 108 -11.31 2.15 -1.71
C PRO A 108 -11.97 0.84 -1.26
N LYS A 109 -11.61 -0.28 -1.91
CA LYS A 109 -12.00 -1.63 -1.50
C LYS A 109 -10.80 -2.39 -0.97
N ARG A 110 -10.99 -3.11 0.14
CA ARG A 110 -9.98 -4.02 0.70
C ARG A 110 -9.66 -5.13 -0.31
N LEU A 111 -8.39 -5.26 -0.63
CA LEU A 111 -7.88 -6.31 -1.52
C LEU A 111 -7.52 -7.58 -0.73
N PRO A 112 -7.92 -8.77 -1.19
CA PRO A 112 -7.45 -10.02 -0.63
C PRO A 112 -5.92 -10.18 -0.78
N ALA A 113 -5.24 -10.71 0.24
CA ALA A 113 -3.79 -10.93 0.21
C ALA A 113 -3.31 -11.78 -0.97
N ALA A 114 -4.15 -12.67 -1.50
CA ALA A 114 -3.82 -13.48 -2.67
C ALA A 114 -3.61 -12.65 -3.95
N HIS A 115 -4.16 -11.44 -4.03
CA HIS A 115 -4.05 -10.59 -5.22
C HIS A 115 -2.79 -9.72 -5.18
N TRP A 116 -2.45 -9.14 -4.03
CA TRP A 116 -1.35 -8.19 -3.94
C TRP A 116 -0.02 -8.80 -3.47
N LEU A 117 -0.04 -9.88 -2.68
CA LEU A 117 1.18 -10.43 -2.11
C LEU A 117 2.18 -10.95 -3.16
N PRO A 118 1.77 -11.61 -4.25
CA PRO A 118 2.73 -12.02 -5.28
C PRO A 118 3.46 -10.82 -5.91
N LEU A 119 2.76 -9.70 -6.11
CA LEU A 119 3.30 -8.47 -6.68
C LEU A 119 4.40 -7.83 -5.83
N ALA A 120 4.34 -8.00 -4.51
CA ALA A 120 5.39 -7.53 -3.59
C ALA A 120 6.75 -8.21 -3.81
N THR A 121 6.76 -9.40 -4.42
CA THR A 121 7.99 -10.19 -4.66
C THR A 121 8.33 -10.36 -6.13
N ASP A 122 7.44 -9.93 -7.03
CA ASP A 122 7.61 -9.98 -8.48
C ASP A 122 6.55 -9.13 -9.17
N GLY A 123 6.96 -8.15 -9.98
CA GLY A 123 6.02 -7.25 -10.67
C GLY A 123 4.99 -7.93 -11.59
N GLU A 124 5.27 -9.15 -12.06
CA GLU A 124 4.33 -9.95 -12.87
C GLU A 124 3.45 -10.88 -12.02
N GLY A 125 3.56 -10.82 -10.69
CA GLY A 125 2.79 -11.62 -9.75
C GLY A 125 3.16 -13.12 -9.77
N ARG A 126 4.33 -13.49 -10.27
CA ARG A 126 4.76 -14.90 -10.29
C ARG A 126 5.09 -15.38 -8.88
N THR A 127 4.76 -16.64 -8.61
CA THR A 127 5.04 -17.27 -7.31
C THR A 127 6.43 -17.88 -7.28
N TRP A 128 7.13 -17.77 -6.14
CA TRP A 128 8.40 -18.47 -5.93
C TRP A 128 8.24 -20.00 -5.97
N PRO A 129 9.30 -20.74 -6.34
CA PRO A 129 9.28 -22.19 -6.32
C PRO A 129 8.97 -22.73 -4.91
N ALA A 130 8.17 -23.79 -4.82
CA ALA A 130 7.84 -24.42 -3.54
C ALA A 130 9.07 -24.96 -2.78
N SER A 131 10.19 -25.19 -3.49
CA SER A 131 11.48 -25.59 -2.93
C SER A 131 12.24 -24.45 -2.25
N TRP A 132 11.85 -23.18 -2.47
CA TRP A 132 12.49 -22.04 -1.84
C TRP A 132 11.99 -21.87 -0.39
N GLY A 133 12.71 -22.50 0.54
CA GLY A 133 12.35 -22.59 1.97
C GLY A 133 12.05 -21.25 2.67
N PRO A 134 12.79 -20.15 2.40
CA PRO A 134 12.56 -18.88 3.10
C PRO A 134 11.22 -18.17 2.80
N GLY A 135 10.52 -18.55 1.72
CA GLY A 135 9.32 -17.83 1.26
C GLY A 135 8.20 -17.72 2.30
N GLY A 136 8.06 -18.71 3.19
CA GLY A 136 7.08 -18.63 4.29
C GLY A 136 7.41 -17.53 5.31
N ARG A 137 8.70 -17.33 5.63
CA ARG A 137 9.16 -16.29 6.56
C ARG A 137 9.06 -14.91 5.93
N LEU A 138 9.49 -14.77 4.67
CA LEU A 138 9.36 -13.52 3.91
C LEU A 138 7.89 -13.05 3.89
N LYS A 139 6.98 -13.94 3.49
CA LYS A 139 5.54 -13.68 3.51
C LYS A 139 5.05 -13.22 4.88
N GLY A 140 5.48 -13.89 5.96
CA GLY A 140 5.09 -13.54 7.32
C GLY A 140 5.48 -12.12 7.73
N LEU A 141 6.71 -11.70 7.38
CA LEU A 141 7.23 -10.36 7.67
C LEU A 141 6.48 -9.27 6.87
N ILE A 142 6.27 -9.49 5.56
CA ILE A 142 5.47 -8.58 4.72
C ILE A 142 4.05 -8.42 5.29
N GLN A 143 3.41 -9.53 5.66
CA GLN A 143 2.07 -9.49 6.24
C GLN A 143 2.01 -8.82 7.61
N GLN A 144 3.09 -8.90 8.40
CA GLN A 144 3.19 -8.19 9.67
C GLN A 144 3.26 -6.68 9.45
N ARG A 145 4.12 -6.21 8.52
CA ARG A 145 4.18 -4.78 8.17
C ARG A 145 2.85 -4.28 7.62
N HIS A 146 2.25 -5.02 6.70
CA HIS A 146 0.93 -4.67 6.17
C HIS A 146 -0.12 -4.51 7.29
N ALA A 147 -0.16 -5.42 8.25
CA ALA A 147 -1.12 -5.35 9.35
C ALA A 147 -0.87 -4.18 10.30
N GLU A 148 0.41 -3.81 10.52
CA GLU A 148 0.79 -2.61 11.26
C GLU A 148 0.31 -1.34 10.54
N LEU A 149 0.67 -1.19 9.26
CA LEU A 149 0.27 -0.06 8.43
C LEU A 149 -1.26 0.07 8.36
N ASP A 150 -1.99 -1.05 8.17
CA ASP A 150 -3.46 -1.03 8.15
C ASP A 150 -4.02 -0.45 9.45
N HIS A 151 -3.45 -0.82 10.60
CA HIS A 151 -3.89 -0.29 11.89
C HIS A 151 -3.60 1.20 12.04
N LEU A 152 -2.41 1.65 11.69
CA LEU A 152 -2.01 3.06 11.79
C LEU A 152 -2.84 3.94 10.86
N ILE A 153 -3.00 3.53 9.59
CA ILE A 153 -3.82 4.22 8.59
C ILE A 153 -5.30 4.21 9.00
N GLU A 154 -5.85 3.09 9.46
CA GLU A 154 -7.26 3.02 9.90
C GLU A 154 -7.52 3.96 11.10
N THR A 155 -6.54 4.11 11.99
CA THR A 155 -6.67 4.95 13.19
C THR A 155 -6.15 6.38 13.02
N ARG A 156 -5.69 6.75 11.82
CA ARG A 156 -5.10 8.07 11.47
C ARG A 156 -3.93 8.41 12.39
N GLN A 157 -3.16 7.38 12.75
CA GLN A 157 -1.90 7.56 13.44
C GLN A 157 -0.79 7.75 12.43
N TRP A 158 0.18 8.58 12.81
CA TRP A 158 1.43 8.69 12.08
C TRP A 158 2.11 7.32 11.99
N PHE A 159 2.74 7.04 10.86
CA PHE A 159 3.60 5.88 10.67
C PHE A 159 4.93 6.37 10.09
N ASP A 160 6.00 5.64 10.36
CA ASP A 160 7.32 5.95 9.82
C ASP A 160 7.51 5.17 8.51
N PRO A 161 7.56 5.85 7.34
CA PRO A 161 7.85 5.21 6.07
C PRO A 161 9.26 4.64 6.07
N TRP A 162 9.45 3.47 5.46
CA TRP A 162 10.80 2.94 5.29
C TRP A 162 11.48 3.61 4.11
N ILE A 163 12.46 4.47 4.41
CA ILE A 163 13.30 5.14 3.43
C ILE A 163 14.73 4.60 3.58
N THR A 164 15.26 4.00 2.52
CA THR A 164 16.59 3.37 2.47
C THR A 164 17.52 4.13 1.54
N ASP A 165 18.82 3.79 1.60
CA ASP A 165 19.83 4.25 0.64
C ASP A 165 19.97 5.79 0.53
N VAL A 166 19.79 6.48 1.65
CA VAL A 166 19.97 7.94 1.76
C VAL A 166 21.44 8.25 2.10
N ASP A 167 22.13 8.90 1.16
CA ASP A 167 23.46 9.47 1.38
C ASP A 167 23.35 10.97 1.71
N GLU A 168 24.46 11.59 2.15
CA GLU A 168 24.49 13.02 2.56
C GLU A 168 24.08 13.98 1.43
N ASP A 169 24.35 13.62 0.17
CA ASP A 169 24.08 14.45 -1.01
C ASP A 169 22.76 14.08 -1.72
N THR A 170 22.02 13.07 -1.23
CA THR A 170 20.75 12.64 -1.85
C THR A 170 19.69 13.72 -1.69
N LEU A 171 19.06 14.14 -2.78
CA LEU A 171 17.97 15.12 -2.71
C LEU A 171 16.76 14.51 -1.96
N PRO A 172 16.01 15.29 -1.18
CA PRO A 172 14.83 14.78 -0.45
C PRO A 172 13.82 14.06 -1.35
N THR A 173 13.61 14.57 -2.57
CA THR A 173 12.72 13.96 -3.57
C THR A 173 13.26 12.62 -4.06
N GLU A 174 14.56 12.51 -4.31
CA GLU A 174 15.22 11.27 -4.74
C GLU A 174 15.21 10.22 -3.62
N ALA A 175 15.42 10.63 -2.37
CA ALA A 175 15.42 9.74 -1.22
C ALA A 175 14.08 9.00 -1.05
N VAL A 176 12.97 9.71 -1.22
CA VAL A 176 11.63 9.13 -1.05
C VAL A 176 11.06 8.50 -2.33
N GLN A 177 11.69 8.73 -3.48
CA GLN A 177 11.20 8.29 -4.78
C GLN A 177 10.92 6.78 -4.86
N PRO A 178 11.79 5.87 -4.36
CA PRO A 178 11.51 4.44 -4.38
C PRO A 178 10.22 4.07 -3.66
N TRP A 179 9.97 4.71 -2.51
CA TRP A 179 8.73 4.52 -1.76
C TRP A 179 7.51 4.97 -2.57
N VAL A 180 7.58 6.15 -3.20
CA VAL A 180 6.49 6.67 -4.05
C VAL A 180 6.24 5.80 -5.28
N LEU A 181 7.29 5.28 -5.91
CA LEU A 181 7.18 4.33 -7.01
C LEU A 181 6.50 3.02 -6.57
N GLY A 182 6.78 2.55 -5.35
CA GLY A 182 6.05 1.43 -4.76
C GLY A 182 4.55 1.70 -4.66
N PHE A 183 4.20 2.87 -4.11
CA PHE A 183 2.79 3.31 -4.01
C PHE A 183 2.13 3.42 -5.39
N ALA A 184 2.80 4.05 -6.36
CA ALA A 184 2.35 4.18 -7.73
C ALA A 184 2.14 2.82 -8.39
N THR A 185 3.06 1.87 -8.16
CA THR A 185 2.96 0.48 -8.64
C THR A 185 1.66 -0.17 -8.17
N ALA A 186 1.32 -0.03 -6.88
CA ALA A 186 0.05 -0.55 -6.36
C ALA A 186 -1.18 0.13 -6.99
N CYS A 187 -1.11 1.42 -7.29
CA CYS A 187 -2.21 2.14 -7.94
C CYS A 187 -2.37 1.75 -9.42
N GLY A 188 -1.28 1.48 -10.14
CA GLY A 188 -1.33 0.97 -11.51
C GLY A 188 -1.95 -0.44 -11.59
N GLU A 189 -1.59 -1.33 -10.66
CA GLU A 189 -2.15 -2.69 -10.58
C GLU A 189 -3.60 -2.71 -10.06
N PHE A 190 -3.94 -1.75 -9.19
CA PHE A 190 -5.25 -1.61 -8.60
C PHE A 190 -5.76 -0.17 -8.78
N PRO A 191 -6.40 0.15 -9.92
CA PRO A 191 -6.69 1.54 -10.29
C PRO A 191 -7.94 2.12 -9.62
N GLU A 192 -8.57 1.44 -8.65
CA GLU A 192 -9.83 1.95 -8.08
C GLU A 192 -9.66 3.28 -7.32
N LEU A 193 -8.48 3.53 -6.75
CA LEU A 193 -8.17 4.81 -6.11
C LEU A 193 -8.04 5.96 -7.13
N THR A 194 -7.40 5.72 -8.27
CA THR A 194 -6.98 6.73 -9.25
C THR A 194 -7.92 6.86 -10.45
N GLU A 195 -8.67 5.82 -10.78
CA GLU A 195 -9.59 5.75 -11.93
C GLU A 195 -11.03 5.37 -11.52
N GLY A 196 -11.24 5.03 -10.25
CA GLY A 196 -12.55 4.63 -9.75
C GLY A 196 -13.50 5.80 -9.47
N PRO A 197 -14.72 5.51 -8.97
CA PRO A 197 -15.69 6.54 -8.64
C PRO A 197 -15.16 7.52 -7.59
N GLY A 198 -15.12 8.81 -7.94
CA GLY A 198 -14.63 9.87 -7.06
C GLY A 198 -13.12 10.06 -7.08
N SER A 199 -12.42 9.53 -8.09
CA SER A 199 -11.01 9.86 -8.33
C SER A 199 -10.79 11.30 -8.80
N ASP A 200 -11.85 11.98 -9.25
CA ASP A 200 -11.84 13.40 -9.65
C ASP A 200 -12.07 14.37 -8.48
N ARG A 201 -12.21 13.85 -7.24
CA ARG A 201 -12.47 14.69 -6.08
C ARG A 201 -11.25 15.55 -5.75
N PRO A 202 -11.41 16.87 -5.56
CA PRO A 202 -10.29 17.75 -5.25
C PRO A 202 -9.47 17.30 -4.04
N GLU A 203 -10.12 16.82 -2.98
CA GLU A 203 -9.42 16.38 -1.78
C GLU A 203 -8.55 15.12 -2.02
N LEU A 204 -8.92 14.30 -3.01
CA LEU A 204 -8.12 13.14 -3.42
C LEU A 204 -6.94 13.59 -4.28
N ILE A 205 -7.16 14.53 -5.21
CA ILE A 205 -6.11 15.09 -6.07
C ILE A 205 -5.05 15.82 -5.24
N GLU A 206 -5.46 16.70 -4.31
CA GLU A 206 -4.58 17.40 -3.36
C GLU A 206 -3.74 16.41 -2.54
N ALA A 207 -4.34 15.29 -2.12
CA ALA A 207 -3.64 14.28 -1.35
C ALA A 207 -2.67 13.48 -2.23
N LEU A 208 -3.06 13.10 -3.46
CA LEU A 208 -2.16 12.44 -4.41
C LEU A 208 -1.00 13.34 -4.83
N ALA A 209 -1.22 14.65 -5.00
CA ALA A 209 -0.18 15.62 -5.36
C ALA A 209 0.95 15.64 -4.33
N GLN A 210 0.63 15.52 -3.04
CA GLN A 210 1.64 15.42 -1.98
C GLN A 210 2.55 14.20 -2.10
N LEU A 211 2.06 13.08 -2.65
CA LEU A 211 2.89 11.89 -2.91
C LEU A 211 3.62 12.00 -4.24
N TYR A 212 2.90 12.37 -5.31
CA TYR A 212 3.42 12.29 -6.67
C TYR A 212 4.29 13.48 -7.09
N GLN A 213 4.39 14.54 -6.29
CA GLN A 213 5.39 15.60 -6.49
C GLN A 213 6.85 15.10 -6.49
N HIS A 214 7.11 13.88 -6.00
CA HIS A 214 8.43 13.28 -5.97
C HIS A 214 8.75 12.43 -7.23
N LEU A 215 7.81 12.34 -8.18
CA LEU A 215 8.01 11.67 -9.46
C LEU A 215 8.36 12.67 -10.56
N ASP A 216 8.95 12.19 -11.65
CA ASP A 216 9.08 12.99 -12.86
C ASP A 216 7.67 13.25 -13.43
N PRO A 217 7.27 14.51 -13.67
CA PRO A 217 5.99 14.82 -14.29
C PRO A 217 5.75 14.08 -15.62
N ALA A 218 6.81 13.72 -16.34
CA ALA A 218 6.70 12.96 -17.59
C ALA A 218 6.25 11.50 -17.39
N ASP A 219 6.39 10.94 -16.18
CA ASP A 219 5.91 9.59 -15.84
C ASP A 219 4.42 9.57 -15.44
N LEU A 220 3.80 10.74 -15.27
CA LEU A 220 2.39 10.90 -14.91
C LEU A 220 1.53 11.09 -16.17
N GLU A 221 1.18 9.98 -16.82
CA GLU A 221 0.31 9.98 -18.01
C GLU A 221 -1.17 10.26 -17.64
N ASP A 222 -1.90 10.94 -18.54
CA ASP A 222 -3.35 11.23 -18.41
C ASP A 222 -3.78 11.85 -17.07
N ALA A 223 -2.93 12.70 -16.48
CA ALA A 223 -3.08 13.22 -15.13
C ALA A 223 -3.10 14.76 -15.03
N GLU A 224 -3.77 15.47 -15.95
CA GLU A 224 -3.66 16.94 -16.04
C GLU A 224 -4.08 17.68 -14.76
N ALA A 225 -5.14 17.23 -14.09
CA ALA A 225 -5.61 17.86 -12.86
C ALA A 225 -4.62 17.67 -11.70
N LEU A 226 -3.98 16.50 -11.64
CA LEU A 226 -2.95 16.19 -10.66
C LEU A 226 -1.68 16.99 -10.92
N LEU A 227 -1.23 17.06 -12.17
CA LEU A 227 -0.06 17.84 -12.57
C LEU A 227 -0.25 19.33 -12.24
N ALA A 228 -1.44 19.87 -12.54
CA ALA A 228 -1.77 21.25 -12.19
C ALA A 228 -1.72 21.51 -10.68
N GLU A 229 -2.14 20.54 -9.85
CA GLU A 229 -2.04 20.64 -8.39
C GLU A 229 -0.58 20.55 -7.92
N ILE A 230 0.21 19.63 -8.46
CA ILE A 230 1.66 19.49 -8.17
C ILE A 230 2.41 20.78 -8.47
N GLU A 231 2.10 21.48 -9.57
CA GLU A 231 2.72 22.77 -9.94
C GLU A 231 2.50 23.87 -8.88
N THR A 232 1.51 23.72 -8.01
CA THR A 232 1.26 24.67 -6.91
C THR A 232 2.09 24.39 -5.66
N LEU A 233 2.68 23.19 -5.55
CA LEU A 233 3.43 22.76 -4.39
C LEU A 233 4.87 23.29 -4.44
N GLU A 234 5.38 23.65 -3.26
CA GLU A 234 6.81 23.88 -3.08
C GLU A 234 7.50 22.53 -2.82
N PRO A 235 8.55 22.16 -3.59
CA PRO A 235 9.29 20.94 -3.32
C PRO A 235 9.89 20.93 -1.90
N PRO A 236 9.94 19.77 -1.23
CA PRO A 236 10.51 19.68 0.12
C PRO A 236 12.00 20.03 0.10
N VAL A 237 12.45 20.81 1.08
CA VAL A 237 13.87 21.21 1.21
C VAL A 237 14.65 20.29 2.14
N SER A 238 13.99 19.40 2.87
CA SER A 238 14.61 18.37 3.71
C SER A 238 13.93 17.02 3.60
N LEU A 239 14.63 15.97 4.03
CA LEU A 239 14.06 14.61 4.10
C LEU A 239 12.86 14.54 5.03
N GLU A 240 12.90 15.26 6.17
CA GLU A 240 11.78 15.30 7.11
C GLU A 240 10.52 15.90 6.47
N GLU A 241 10.66 16.96 5.67
CA GLU A 241 9.53 17.55 4.93
C GLU A 241 8.99 16.62 3.85
N ALA A 242 9.87 15.89 3.15
CA ALA A 242 9.46 14.89 2.16
C ALA A 242 8.68 13.75 2.84
N VAL A 243 9.20 13.20 3.93
CA VAL A 243 8.53 12.17 4.74
C VAL A 243 7.21 12.69 5.32
N GLU A 244 7.17 13.93 5.82
CA GLU A 244 5.92 14.54 6.29
C GLU A 244 4.88 14.61 5.18
N SER A 245 5.28 15.01 3.98
CA SER A 245 4.40 15.09 2.81
C SER A 245 3.82 13.73 2.45
N LEU A 246 4.64 12.67 2.46
CA LEU A 246 4.15 11.30 2.22
C LEU A 246 3.08 10.88 3.23
N VAL A 247 3.38 10.99 4.53
CA VAL A 247 2.48 10.50 5.58
C VAL A 247 1.21 11.35 5.64
N ARG A 248 1.33 12.69 5.53
CA ARG A 248 0.18 13.59 5.47
C ARG A 248 -0.71 13.26 4.28
N GLY A 249 -0.15 13.11 3.08
CA GLY A 249 -0.89 12.70 1.89
C GLY A 249 -1.61 11.36 2.07
N CYS A 250 -0.95 10.37 2.66
CA CYS A 250 -1.56 9.07 2.96
C CYS A 250 -2.75 9.16 3.91
N LEU A 251 -2.65 9.97 4.97
CA LEU A 251 -3.74 10.15 5.93
C LEU A 251 -4.93 10.91 5.34
N LEU A 252 -4.67 11.90 4.47
CA LEU A 252 -5.70 12.61 3.71
C LEU A 252 -6.40 11.67 2.71
N LEU A 253 -5.63 10.86 1.97
CA LEU A 253 -6.18 9.82 1.10
C LEU A 253 -7.07 8.85 1.86
N ALA A 254 -6.65 8.42 3.06
CA ALA A 254 -7.42 7.50 3.88
C ALA A 254 -8.80 8.06 4.25
N ASP A 255 -8.92 9.37 4.45
CA ASP A 255 -10.21 10.02 4.76
C ASP A 255 -11.17 10.04 3.58
N VAL A 256 -10.65 10.05 2.35
CA VAL A 256 -11.44 9.99 1.13
C VAL A 256 -11.76 8.54 0.73
N SER A 257 -10.76 7.68 0.67
CA SER A 257 -10.89 6.30 0.16
C SER A 257 -11.49 5.33 1.19
N ARG A 258 -11.26 5.60 2.49
CA ARG A 258 -11.71 4.76 3.61
C ARG A 258 -12.41 5.61 4.67
N PRO A 259 -13.55 6.27 4.33
CA PRO A 259 -14.19 7.22 5.23
C PRO A 259 -14.69 6.50 6.48
N ALA A 260 -14.16 6.90 7.64
CA ALA A 260 -14.53 6.35 8.93
C ALA A 260 -16.05 6.46 9.17
N GLU A 261 -16.65 5.44 9.80
CA GLU A 261 -18.09 5.41 10.13
C GLU A 261 -18.54 6.66 10.93
N ARG A 262 -17.60 7.28 11.67
CA ARG A 262 -17.81 8.51 12.44
C ARG A 262 -18.03 9.73 11.53
N ASN A 263 -17.36 9.81 10.38
CA ASN A 263 -17.56 10.84 9.36
C ASN A 263 -18.84 10.61 8.56
N ARG A 264 -19.26 9.35 8.37
CA ARG A 264 -20.57 9.02 7.74
C ARG A 264 -21.79 9.43 8.58
N ARG A 265 -21.61 9.61 9.90
CA ARG A 265 -22.69 9.90 10.86
C ARG A 265 -22.84 11.38 11.24
N ALA A 266 -22.02 12.29 10.69
CA ALA A 266 -22.21 13.73 10.94
C ALA A 266 -23.60 14.17 10.43
N PRO A 267 -24.53 14.60 11.30
CA PRO A 267 -25.89 14.90 10.88
C PRO A 267 -25.92 16.24 10.14
N ALA A 268 -26.63 16.28 9.01
CA ALA A 268 -27.05 17.53 8.39
C ALA A 268 -27.83 18.34 9.43
N ARG A 269 -27.22 19.40 9.98
CA ARG A 269 -27.90 20.37 10.84
C ARG A 269 -29.01 21.01 10.02
N ARG A 270 -30.25 20.57 10.21
CA ARG A 270 -31.41 21.31 9.71
C ARG A 270 -31.47 22.67 10.42
N PRO A 271 -31.69 23.78 9.70
CA PRO A 271 -31.91 25.07 10.34
C PRO A 271 -33.26 25.00 11.06
N ARG A 272 -33.26 25.40 12.34
CA ARG A 272 -34.51 25.65 13.06
C ARG A 272 -35.02 27.03 12.64
N GLY A 273 -36.16 27.05 11.95
CA GLY A 273 -37.04 28.21 11.87
C GLY A 273 -37.86 28.36 13.14
#